data_AF-A0A920EK99-F1
#
_entry.id   AF-A0A920EK99-F1
#
_cell.length_a   1.000
_cell.length_b   1.000
_cell.length_c   1.000
_cell.angle_alpha   90.00
_cell.angle_beta   90.00
_cell.angle_gamma   90.00
#
_symmetry.space_group_name_H-M   'P 1'
#
loop_
_entity.id
_entity.type
_entity.pdbx_description
1 polymer ?
#
loop_
_entity_poly.entity_id
_entity_poly.type
_entity_poly.pdbx_seq_one_letter_code
_entity_poly.pdbx_strand_id
1 'polypeptide(L)' 'MLISDQGTMVRTRGDEVSIVGRNTQGVLIIRLKENEKLVRIARISEPSEDDPETSEDGTND' A
#
# COMPACT_ATOMS: atom_id res chain seq x y z
N MET A 1 0.09 -0.09 -0.34
CA MET A 1 -1.11 -0.01 -1.20
C MET A 1 -1.71 -1.38 -1.40
N LEU A 2 -3.03 -1.46 -1.27
CA LEU A 2 -3.87 -2.62 -1.55
C LEU A 2 -4.75 -2.28 -2.75
N ILE A 3 -4.83 -3.18 -3.73
CA ILE A 3 -5.52 -2.91 -5.01
C ILE A 3 -6.49 -4.05 -5.31
N SER A 4 -7.77 -3.72 -5.51
CA SER A 4 -8.79 -4.68 -5.92
C SER A 4 -8.93 -4.84 -7.43
N ASP A 5 -9.61 -5.89 -7.86
CA ASP A 5 -9.94 -6.14 -9.28
C ASP A 5 -10.86 -5.08 -9.89
N GLN A 6 -11.64 -4.37 -9.07
CA GLN A 6 -12.48 -3.25 -9.49
C GLN A 6 -11.74 -1.90 -9.53
N GLY A 7 -10.43 -1.88 -9.26
CA GLY A 7 -9.62 -0.66 -9.27
C GLY A 7 -9.70 0.17 -7.99
N THR A 8 -10.32 -0.35 -6.91
CA THR A 8 -10.28 0.28 -5.60
C THR A 8 -8.85 0.21 -5.05
N MET A 9 -8.26 1.37 -4.74
CA MET A 9 -6.93 1.46 -4.14
C MET A 9 -7.01 2.00 -2.71
N VAL A 10 -6.44 1.26 -1.76
CA VAL A 10 -6.39 1.65 -0.35
C VAL A 10 -4.93 1.81 0.09
N ARG A 11 -4.62 2.98 0.65
CA ARG A 11 -3.35 3.24 1.34
C ARG A 11 -3.52 2.89 2.80
N THR A 12 -2.60 2.08 3.31
CA THR A 12 -2.50 1.73 4.73
C THR A 12 -1.05 1.93 5.12
N ARG A 13 -0.80 2.62 6.22
CA ARG A 13 0.56 2.79 6.72
C ARG A 13 1.02 1.48 7.37
N GLY A 14 2.31 1.19 7.31
CA GLY A 14 2.83 -0.09 7.81
C GLY A 14 2.72 -0.25 9.33
N ASP A 15 2.81 0.86 10.04
CA ASP A 15 2.68 0.99 11.50
C ASP A 15 1.23 0.84 12.00
N GLU A 16 0.23 1.02 11.13
CA GLU A 16 -1.18 0.80 11.44
C GLU A 16 -1.56 -0.70 11.46
N VAL A 17 -0.72 -1.58 10.92
CA VAL A 17 -1.00 -3.01 10.83
C VAL A 17 -0.57 -3.73 12.10
N SER A 18 -1.48 -4.49 12.70
CA SER A 18 -1.20 -5.23 13.93
C SER A 18 -0.11 -6.28 13.75
N ILE A 19 0.82 -6.33 14.71
CA ILE A 19 1.86 -7.35 14.78
C ILE A 19 1.26 -8.63 15.36
N VAL A 20 1.23 -9.69 14.57
CA VAL A 20 0.71 -11.00 14.96
C VAL A 20 1.75 -12.11 14.74
N GLY A 21 1.59 -13.22 15.46
CA GLY A 21 2.49 -14.38 15.33
C GLY A 21 2.41 -15.06 13.96
N ARG A 22 3.44 -15.86 13.63
CA ARG A 22 3.57 -16.53 12.33
C ARG A 22 2.50 -17.59 12.05
N ASN A 23 1.95 -18.22 13.10
CA ASN A 23 0.88 -19.22 12.97
C ASN A 23 -0.45 -18.64 13.47
N THR A 24 -0.95 -17.64 12.75
CA THR A 24 -2.20 -16.96 13.06
C THR A 24 -2.99 -16.71 11.79
N GLN A 25 -4.29 -16.42 11.92
CA GLN A 25 -5.15 -16.04 10.80
C GLN A 25 -4.85 -14.63 10.27
N GLY A 26 -4.13 -13.80 11.03
CA GLY A 26 -3.92 -12.40 10.68
C GLY A 26 -5.03 -11.47 11.15
N VAL A 27 -4.99 -10.24 10.65
CA VAL A 27 -5.98 -9.18 10.90
C VAL A 27 -6.59 -8.68 9.60
N LEU A 28 -7.82 -8.16 9.69
CA LEU A 28 -8.50 -7.58 8.54
C LEU A 28 -8.00 -6.15 8.28
N ILE A 29 -7.29 -5.93 7.18
CA ILE A 29 -6.78 -4.60 6.81
C ILE A 29 -7.82 -3.78 6.04
N ILE A 30 -8.58 -4.41 5.14
CA ILE A 30 -9.64 -3.74 4.35
C ILE A 30 -10.89 -4.62 4.25
N ARG A 31 -12.06 -3.98 4.15
CA ARG A 31 -13.32 -4.64 3.78
C ARG A 31 -13.54 -4.48 2.29
N LEU A 32 -13.72 -5.60 1.59
CA LEU A 32 -14.08 -5.63 0.18
C LEU A 32 -15.61 -5.71 0.03
N LYS A 33 -16.15 -5.21 -1.07
CA LYS A 33 -17.55 -5.42 -1.42
C LYS A 33 -17.80 -6.87 -1.83
N GLU A 34 -19.07 -7.27 -1.90
CA GLU A 34 -19.43 -8.59 -2.41
C GLU A 34 -18.88 -8.80 -3.81
N ASN A 35 -18.30 -9.99 -4.05
CA ASN A 35 -17.64 -10.39 -5.29
C ASN A 35 -16.41 -9.56 -5.71
N GLU A 36 -15.93 -8.64 -4.88
CA GLU A 36 -14.67 -7.92 -5.10
C GLU A 36 -13.50 -8.72 -4.50
N LYS A 37 -12.38 -8.77 -5.21
CA LYS A 37 -11.18 -9.48 -4.74
C LYS A 37 -9.98 -8.55 -4.68
N LEU A 38 -9.16 -8.72 -3.65
CA LEU A 38 -7.84 -8.12 -3.60
C LEU A 38 -6.94 -8.86 -4.60
N VAL A 39 -6.37 -8.13 -5.56
CA VAL A 39 -5.53 -8.72 -6.61
C VAL A 39 -4.07 -8.34 -6.50
N ARG A 40 -3.75 -7.20 -5.87
CA ARG A 40 -2.38 -6.72 -5.76
C ARG A 40 -2.08 -6.03 -4.43
N ILE A 41 -0.84 -6.19 -3.99
CA ILE A 41 -0.23 -5.46 -2.89
C ILE A 41 1.04 -4.81 -3.43
N ALA A 42 1.21 -3.52 -3.18
CA ALA A 42 2.40 -2.77 -3.56
C ALA A 42 2.93 -1.97 -2.37
N ARG A 43 4.23 -2.08 -2.11
CA ARG A 43 4.92 -1.18 -1.18
C ARG A 43 5.19 0.13 -1.91
N ILE A 44 4.84 1.25 -1.28
CA ILE A 44 5.25 2.58 -1.73
C ILE A 44 6.31 3.05 -0.75
N SER A 45 7.44 3.51 -1.28
CA SER A 45 8.42 4.24 -0.48
C SER A 45 7.83 5.62 -0.18
N GLU A 46 7.68 5.94 1.10
CA GLU A 46 7.40 7.31 1.50
C GLU A 46 8.74 8.07 1.43
N PRO A 47 8.77 9.28 0.83
CA PRO A 47 9.97 10.11 0.89
C PRO A 47 10.26 10.38 2.36
N SER A 48 11.50 10.18 2.78
CA SER A 48 11.91 10.50 4.14
C SER A 48 11.94 12.02 4.31
N GLU A 49 11.53 12.53 5.48
CA GLU A 49 11.60 13.98 5.77
C GLU A 49 13.07 14.50 5.81
N ASP A 50 14.04 13.57 5.83
CA ASP A 50 15.48 13.82 5.84
C ASP A 50 16.16 13.59 4.47
N ASP A 51 15.43 13.44 3.36
CA ASP A 51 16.01 13.33 2.01
C ASP A 51 16.08 14.71 1.33
N PRO A 52 17.26 15.37 1.25
CA PRO A 52 17.42 16.61 0.51
C PRO A 52 17.70 16.35 -0.99
N GLU A 53 16.97 15.48 -1.69
CA GLU A 53 17.08 15.38 -3.15
C GLU A 53 15.74 15.11 -3.83
N THR A 54 15.10 16.19 -4.29
CA THR A 54 14.26 16.17 -5.49
C THR A 54 15.00 16.95 -6.58
N SER A 55 15.62 16.22 -7.50
CA SER A 55 16.29 16.71 -8.71
C SER A 55 16.57 15.44 -9.54
N GLU A 56 16.17 15.20 -10.78
CA GLU A 56 15.53 15.90 -11.92
C GLU A 56 14.78 14.75 -12.69
N ASP A 57 13.91 14.90 -13.68
CA ASP A 57 14.02 15.83 -14.80
C ASP A 57 12.72 15.81 -15.61
N GLY A 58 12.26 17.02 -15.98
CA GLY A 58 11.39 17.20 -17.13
C GLY A 58 12.25 17.54 -18.31
N THR A 59 12.52 16.57 -19.19
CA THR A 59 12.99 16.88 -20.55
C THR A 59 11.95 16.40 -21.55
N ASN A 60 11.37 17.39 -22.22
CA ASN A 60 10.53 17.29 -23.39
C ASN A 60 11.44 17.18 -24.63
N ASP A 61 11.46 16.02 -25.30
CA ASP A 61 11.70 15.87 -26.75
C ASP A 61 10.95 14.63 -27.27
#